data_AF-A0A7D8YW21-F1
#
_entry.id   AF-A0A7D8YW21-F1
#
_cell.length_a   1.000
_cell.length_b   1.000
_cell.length_c   1.000
_cell.angle_alpha   90.00
_cell.angle_beta   90.00
_cell.angle_gamma   90.00
#
_symmetry.space_group_name_H-M   'P 1'
#
loop_
_entity.id
_entity.type
_entity.pdbx_description
1 polymer ?
#
loop_
_entity_poly.entity_id
_entity_poly.type
_entity_poly.pdbx_seq_one_letter_code
_entity_poly.pdbx_strand_id
1 'polypeptide(L)'
;MCYALLPQLRNMYRFGELHDCTYKFEDFKYCMSLKGEDTEARRQLWIKRKAEWWAKRRVGESSEDVWEARTEPLKNFPPLYDDPSEPPVNRAGNRE
;
A
#
# COMPACT_ATOMS: atom_id res chain seq x y z
N MET A 1 -8.38 5.96 -12.17
CA MET A 1 -7.99 7.07 -13.06
C MET A 1 -7.59 8.25 -12.19
N CYS A 2 -6.29 8.56 -12.11
CA CYS A 2 -5.80 9.56 -11.16
C CYS A 2 -5.95 11.00 -11.67
N TYR A 3 -5.67 11.27 -12.96
CA TYR A 3 -5.76 12.63 -13.52
C TYR A 3 -7.15 13.03 -14.04
N ALA A 4 -8.18 12.24 -13.78
CA ALA A 4 -9.53 12.60 -14.17
C ALA A 4 -10.11 13.62 -13.19
N LEU A 5 -10.79 14.64 -13.73
CA LEU A 5 -11.30 15.77 -12.93
C LEU A 5 -12.36 15.34 -11.90
N LEU A 6 -13.33 14.51 -12.31
CA LEU A 6 -14.43 14.09 -11.42
C LEU A 6 -13.94 13.27 -10.21
N PRO A 7 -13.08 12.24 -10.37
CA PRO A 7 -12.51 11.53 -9.22
C PRO A 7 -11.71 12.43 -8.28
N GLN A 8 -10.94 13.38 -8.81
CA GLN A 8 -10.13 14.30 -8.01
C GLN A 8 -10.99 15.26 -7.18
N LEU A 9 -12.05 15.80 -7.77
CA LEU A 9 -13.04 16.62 -7.04
C LEU A 9 -13.74 15.81 -5.95
N ARG A 10 -14.09 14.55 -6.22
CA ARG A 10 -14.69 13.68 -5.21
C ARG A 10 -13.73 13.39 -4.04
N ASN A 11 -12.45 13.18 -4.34
CA ASN A 11 -11.44 12.94 -3.32
C ASN A 11 -11.23 14.18 -2.44
N MET A 12 -11.14 15.35 -3.07
CA MET A 12 -11.07 16.64 -2.38
C MET A 12 -12.28 16.85 -1.47
N TYR A 13 -13.49 16.55 -1.95
CA TYR A 13 -14.71 16.67 -1.15
C TYR A 13 -14.73 15.72 0.05
N ARG A 14 -14.29 14.46 -0.12
CA ARG A 14 -14.36 13.43 0.92
C ARG A 14 -13.23 13.51 1.95
N PHE A 15 -12.02 13.81 1.50
CA PHE A 15 -10.80 13.71 2.31
C PHE A 15 -10.05 15.03 2.44
N GLY A 16 -10.43 16.09 1.72
CA GLY A 16 -9.75 17.40 1.76
C GLY A 16 -8.44 17.45 0.97
N GLU A 17 -8.09 16.39 0.26
CA GLU A 17 -6.83 16.27 -0.48
C GLU A 17 -7.05 15.75 -1.91
N LEU A 18 -6.15 16.12 -2.82
CA LEU A 18 -6.09 15.47 -4.14
C LEU A 18 -5.47 14.08 -3.99
N HIS A 19 -5.82 13.16 -4.90
CA HIS A 19 -5.13 11.87 -4.91
C HIS A 19 -3.65 12.08 -5.24
N ASP A 20 -2.79 11.39 -4.48
CA ASP A 20 -1.39 11.26 -4.84
C ASP A 20 -1.24 10.45 -6.14
N CYS A 21 -0.91 11.16 -7.23
CA CYS A 21 -0.70 10.60 -8.55
C CYS A 21 0.79 10.52 -8.92
N THR A 22 1.72 10.76 -8.00
CA THR A 22 3.16 10.86 -8.27
C THR A 22 3.68 9.63 -9.02
N TYR A 23 3.36 8.41 -8.57
CA TYR A 23 3.81 7.18 -9.21
C TYR A 23 3.33 7.05 -10.67
N LYS A 24 2.11 7.51 -10.98
CA LYS A 24 1.59 7.53 -12.36
C LYS A 24 2.29 8.58 -13.20
N PHE A 25 2.69 9.69 -12.60
CA PHE A 25 3.45 10.72 -13.28
C PHE A 25 4.85 10.24 -13.65
N GLU A 26 5.51 9.52 -12.75
CA GLU A 26 6.81 8.90 -13.00
C GLU A 26 6.75 7.89 -14.14
N ASP A 27 5.71 7.05 -14.18
CA ASP A 27 5.44 6.15 -15.30
C ASP A 27 5.32 6.90 -16.62
N PHE A 28 4.56 8.01 -16.63
CA PHE A 28 4.38 8.84 -17.81
C PHE A 28 5.68 9.48 -18.28
N LYS A 29 6.44 10.10 -17.37
CA LYS A 29 7.75 10.70 -17.67
C LYS A 29 8.70 9.68 -18.28
N TYR A 30 8.75 8.48 -17.71
CA TYR A 30 9.57 7.39 -18.24
C TYR A 30 9.14 6.94 -19.64
N CYS A 31 7.83 6.87 -19.91
CA CYS A 31 7.32 6.56 -21.25
C CYS A 31 7.74 7.63 -22.26
N MET A 32 7.66 8.90 -21.87
CA MET A 32 8.08 10.01 -22.71
C MET A 32 9.60 10.00 -22.97
N SER A 33 10.42 9.65 -21.98
CA SER A 33 11.87 9.54 -22.16
C SER A 33 12.25 8.40 -23.12
N LEU A 34 11.51 7.28 -23.08
CA LEU A 34 11.73 6.18 -24.03
C LEU A 34 11.45 6.57 -25.48
N LYS A 35 10.52 7.50 -25.75
CA LYS A 35 10.10 7.85 -27.11
C LYS A 35 11.23 8.42 -27.98
N GLY A 36 12.29 8.98 -27.40
CA GLY A 36 13.46 9.48 -28.13
C GLY A 36 14.52 8.42 -28.45
N GLU A 37 14.46 7.26 -27.80
CA GLU A 37 15.54 6.26 -27.82
C GLU A 37 15.43 5.27 -28.98
N ASP A 38 16.57 4.66 -29.33
CA ASP A 38 16.62 3.53 -30.27
C ASP A 38 15.90 2.28 -29.73
N THR A 39 15.50 1.38 -30.63
CA THR A 39 14.78 0.14 -30.29
C THR A 39 15.56 -0.77 -29.33
N GLU A 40 16.89 -0.87 -29.49
CA GLU A 40 17.71 -1.70 -28.59
C GLU A 40 17.86 -1.03 -27.23
N ALA A 41 18.18 0.27 -27.21
CA ALA A 41 18.30 1.07 -25.99
C ALA A 41 16.99 1.06 -25.16
N ARG A 42 15.84 1.18 -25.81
CA ARG A 42 14.52 1.06 -25.16
C ARG A 42 14.34 -0.28 -24.46
N ARG A 43 14.74 -1.38 -25.11
CA ARG A 43 14.63 -2.72 -24.55
C ARG A 43 15.50 -2.84 -23.30
N GLN A 44 16.74 -2.35 -23.34
CA GLN A 44 17.64 -2.39 -22.19
C GLN A 44 17.12 -1.56 -21.01
N LEU A 45 16.66 -0.33 -21.26
CA LEU A 45 16.06 0.53 -20.24
C LEU A 45 14.83 -0.13 -19.60
N TRP A 46 13.97 -0.76 -20.40
CA TRP A 46 12.80 -1.48 -19.91
C TRP A 46 13.18 -2.68 -19.04
N ILE A 47 14.16 -3.48 -19.44
CA ILE A 47 14.68 -4.60 -18.64
C ILE A 47 15.20 -4.08 -17.30
N LYS A 48 16.02 -3.02 -17.32
CA LYS A 48 16.57 -2.40 -16.12
C LYS A 48 15.47 -1.94 -15.15
N ARG A 49 14.47 -1.20 -15.64
CA ARG A 49 13.36 -0.72 -14.81
C ARG A 49 12.55 -1.87 -14.20
N LYS A 50 12.32 -2.94 -14.96
CA LYS A 50 11.67 -4.15 -14.42
C LYS A 50 12.53 -4.83 -13.35
N ALA A 51 13.83 -4.95 -13.57
CA ALA A 51 14.75 -5.52 -12.59
C ALA A 51 14.73 -4.71 -11.28
N GLU A 52 14.79 -3.38 -11.36
CA GLU A 52 14.66 -2.48 -10.20
C GLU A 52 13.32 -2.65 -9.48
N TRP A 53 12.22 -2.77 -10.22
CA TRP A 53 10.90 -2.99 -9.63
C TRP A 53 10.80 -4.33 -8.89
N TRP A 54 11.34 -5.40 -9.47
CA TRP A 54 11.41 -6.70 -8.82
C TRP A 54 12.34 -6.68 -7.60
N ALA A 55 13.48 -6.01 -7.69
CA ALA A 55 14.42 -5.86 -6.58
C ALA A 55 13.76 -5.12 -5.41
N LYS A 56 13.10 -3.97 -5.66
CA LYS A 56 12.34 -3.24 -4.62
C LYS A 56 11.28 -4.10 -3.95
N ARG A 57 10.56 -4.93 -4.72
CA ARG A 57 9.54 -5.84 -4.17
C ARG A 57 10.11 -6.99 -3.37
N ARG A 58 11.29 -7.50 -3.72
CA ARG A 58 11.93 -8.60 -2.98
C ARG A 58 12.63 -8.13 -1.72
N VAL A 59 13.12 -6.89 -1.71
CA VAL A 59 13.79 -6.28 -0.55
C VAL A 59 12.78 -5.62 0.40
N GLY A 60 11.63 -5.18 -0.10
CA GLY A 60 10.58 -4.61 0.74
C GLY A 60 10.04 -5.61 1.76
N GLU A 61 9.46 -5.09 2.84
CA GLU A 61 8.98 -5.88 3.96
C GLU A 61 7.95 -6.93 3.51
N SER A 62 8.21 -8.17 3.91
CA SER A 62 7.33 -9.31 3.71
C SER A 62 6.22 -9.31 4.77
N SER A 63 5.10 -9.98 4.49
CA SER A 63 4.07 -10.22 5.51
C SER A 63 4.58 -11.07 6.69
N GLU A 64 5.69 -11.79 6.50
CA GLU A 64 6.36 -12.56 7.55
C GLU A 64 7.10 -11.64 8.54
N ASP A 65 7.66 -10.53 8.08
CA ASP A 65 8.39 -9.54 8.90
C ASP A 65 7.48 -8.88 9.95
N VAL A 66 6.16 -8.87 9.72
CA VAL A 66 5.16 -8.38 10.68
C VAL A 66 5.21 -9.16 12.00
N TRP A 67 5.58 -10.43 11.97
CA TRP A 67 5.68 -11.25 13.18
C TRP A 67 6.95 -10.93 13.98
N GLU A 68 8.05 -10.60 13.29
CA GLU A 68 9.29 -10.17 13.93
C GLU A 68 9.16 -8.76 14.53
N ALA A 69 8.39 -7.88 13.89
CA ALA A 69 8.13 -6.53 14.38
C ALA A 69 7.23 -6.48 15.64
N ARG A 70 6.45 -7.55 15.91
CA ARG A 70 5.55 -7.61 17.07
C ARG A 70 6.30 -8.07 18.32
N THR A 71 6.63 -7.11 19.19
CA THR A 71 7.27 -7.40 20.49
C THR A 71 6.27 -7.85 21.56
N GLU A 72 5.00 -7.47 21.46
CA GLU A 72 3.96 -7.80 22.44
C GLU A 72 2.70 -8.37 21.75
N PRO A 73 1.96 -9.29 22.41
CA PRO A 73 0.69 -9.79 21.90
C PRO A 73 -0.38 -8.69 21.91
N LEU A 74 -1.29 -8.75 20.94
CA LEU A 74 -2.43 -7.83 20.85
C LEU A 74 -3.35 -8.00 22.07
N LYS A 75 -3.70 -6.89 22.71
CA LYS A 75 -4.70 -6.88 23.80
C LYS A 75 -6.09 -7.05 23.17
N ASN A 76 -6.88 -7.99 23.70
CA ASN A 76 -8.27 -8.25 23.29
C ASN A 76 -8.45 -8.63 21.80
N PHE A 77 -7.67 -9.59 21.30
CA PHE A 77 -7.84 -10.15 19.96
C PHE A 77 -8.12 -11.67 20.02
N PRO A 78 -9.16 -12.19 19.33
CA PRO A 78 -10.18 -11.47 18.56
C PRO A 78 -11.07 -10.61 19.47
N PRO A 79 -11.53 -9.43 19.02
CA PRO A 79 -12.51 -8.67 19.78
C PRO A 79 -13.77 -9.53 19.89
N LEU A 80 -14.08 -9.96 21.10
CA LEU A 80 -15.39 -10.50 21.40
C LEU A 80 -16.36 -9.34 21.14
N TYR A 81 -17.35 -9.55 20.28
CA TYR A 81 -18.44 -8.59 20.18
C TYR A 81 -19.05 -8.46 21.57
N ASP A 82 -19.23 -7.23 22.05
CA ASP A 82 -20.00 -6.99 23.25
C ASP A 82 -21.45 -7.39 22.92
N ASP A 83 -21.79 -8.66 23.13
CA ASP A 83 -23.18 -9.08 23.19
C ASP A 83 -23.75 -8.40 24.44
N PRO A 84 -24.77 -7.52 24.33
CA PRO A 84 -25.32 -6.81 25.48
C PRO A 84 -25.85 -7.74 26.58
N SER A 85 -25.93 -9.05 26.32
CA SER A 85 -26.37 -10.09 27.25
C SER A 85 -25.23 -10.79 28.02
N GLU A 86 -23.95 -10.56 27.68
CA GLU A 86 -22.81 -11.21 28.35
C GLU A 86 -22.04 -10.24 29.28
N PRO A 87 -21.61 -10.67 30.49
CA PRO A 87 -20.85 -9.84 31.39
C PRO A 87 -19.43 -9.55 30.86
N PRO A 88 -18.82 -8.41 31.23
CA PRO A 88 -17.49 -8.03 30.74
C PRO A 88 -16.44 -9.07 31.14
N VAL A 89 -15.63 -9.51 30.17
CA VAL A 89 -14.56 -10.48 30.38
C VAL A 89 -13.29 -9.78 30.89
N ASN A 90 -12.72 -10.31 31.97
CA ASN A 90 -11.50 -9.79 32.59
C ASN A 90 -10.26 -9.97 31.70
N ARG A 91 -9.21 -9.16 31.91
CA ARG A 91 -7.93 -9.20 31.15
C ARG A 91 -7.25 -10.59 31.08
N ALA A 92 -7.65 -11.54 31.92
CA ALA A 92 -7.15 -12.92 31.95
C ALA A 92 -8.00 -13.90 31.12
N GLY A 93 -9.08 -13.45 30.45
CA GLY A 93 -9.98 -14.32 29.69
C GLY A 93 -10.90 -15.21 30.55
N ASN A 94 -10.92 -15.00 31.87
CA ASN A 94 -11.82 -15.71 32.79
C ASN A 94 -13.16 -14.96 32.90
N ARG A 95 -14.26 -15.71 32.84
CA ARG A 95 -15.62 -15.20 33.15
C ARG A 95 -15.79 -15.14 34.68
N GLU A 96 -16.34 -14.03 35.18
CA GLU A 96 -16.80 -13.89 36.57
C GLU A 96 -18.14 -14.59 36.79
#